data_AF-A0A6A6SHX8-F1
#
_entry.id   AF-A0A6A6SHX8-F1
#
_cell.length_a   1.000
_cell.length_b   1.000
_cell.length_c   1.000
_cell.angle_alpha   90.00
_cell.angle_beta   90.00
_cell.angle_gamma   90.00
#
_symmetry.space_group_name_H-M   'P 1'
#
loop_
_entity.id
_entity.type
_entity.pdbx_description
1 polymer ?
#
loop_
_entity_poly.entity_id
_entity_poly.type
_entity_poly.pdbx_seq_one_letter_code
_entity_poly.pdbx_strand_id
1 'polypeptide(L)'
;MLSEAQVVQDRGAGPDLYGSASQAGVWATDKLIQAGGAWSIKIPSSIKAGGYVVRNELLALHDQNNPQFYPQCANFQITGGGSAIPSGVEGNALYSLDEPGVLYNIYEDQKKPIYKIPGPALFTG
;
A
#
# COMPACT_ATOMS: atom_id res chain seq x y z
N MET A 1 -24.46 -7.30 -3.96
CA MET A 1 -23.52 -6.49 -3.18
C MET A 1 -22.15 -7.13 -3.32
N LEU A 2 -21.32 -6.62 -4.23
CA LEU A 2 -19.91 -6.98 -4.27
C LEU A 2 -19.29 -6.29 -3.08
N SER A 3 -18.90 -7.05 -2.06
CA SER A 3 -18.10 -6.53 -0.97
C SER A 3 -16.77 -6.09 -1.56
N GLU A 4 -16.58 -4.77 -1.74
CA GLU A 4 -15.25 -4.17 -1.74
C GLU A 4 -14.66 -4.42 -0.35
N ALA A 5 -14.14 -5.62 -0.15
CA ALA A 5 -13.14 -5.83 0.86
C ALA A 5 -11.94 -5.05 0.39
N GLN A 6 -11.65 -3.99 1.13
CA GLN A 6 -10.51 -3.16 0.86
C GLN A 6 -9.28 -4.01 0.71
N VAL A 7 -8.68 -3.85 -0.47
CA VAL A 7 -7.27 -3.56 -0.62
C VAL A 7 -6.48 -4.13 0.56
N VAL A 8 -5.85 -5.29 0.34
CA VAL A 8 -4.52 -5.47 0.89
C VAL A 8 -3.72 -4.29 0.32
N GLN A 9 -3.83 -3.12 0.96
CA GLN A 9 -2.90 -2.04 0.77
C GLN A 9 -1.67 -2.63 1.41
N ASP A 10 -0.90 -3.35 0.59
CA ASP A 10 0.45 -3.63 0.96
C ASP A 10 1.13 -2.27 0.96
N ARG A 11 1.08 -1.67 2.13
CA ARG A 11 2.05 -0.70 2.54
C ARG A 11 3.35 -1.49 2.50
N GLY A 12 4.02 -1.43 1.36
CA GLY A 12 5.45 -1.62 1.25
C GLY A 12 6.25 -0.64 2.10
N ALA A 13 5.65 -0.07 3.16
CA ALA A 13 6.36 0.32 4.35
C ALA A 13 5.68 -0.16 5.65
N GLY A 14 5.93 -1.43 6.00
CA GLY A 14 6.07 -1.81 7.41
C GLY A 14 7.24 -1.06 8.08
N PRO A 15 7.39 -1.11 9.41
CA PRO A 15 8.43 -0.40 10.15
C PRO A 15 9.88 -0.73 9.69
N ASP A 16 10.07 -1.79 8.90
CA ASP A 16 11.36 -2.22 8.30
C ASP A 16 11.70 -1.57 6.94
N LEU A 17 10.94 -0.54 6.55
CA LEU A 17 11.03 0.08 5.21
C LEU A 17 11.24 1.60 5.27
N TYR A 18 11.38 2.15 6.48
CA TYR A 18 12.40 3.16 6.67
C TYR A 18 13.69 2.40 6.93
N GLY A 19 14.70 2.60 6.08
CA GLY A 19 16.06 2.42 6.55
C GLY A 19 16.17 3.10 7.91
N SER A 20 16.83 2.44 8.86
CA SER A 20 17.30 3.11 10.08
C SER A 20 17.89 4.47 9.70
N ALA A 21 17.87 5.43 10.63
CA ALA A 21 18.27 6.84 10.47
C ALA A 21 19.71 7.12 9.93
N SER A 22 20.32 6.15 9.26
CA SER A 22 21.64 6.10 8.64
C SER A 22 21.62 5.79 7.13
N GLN A 23 20.48 5.51 6.47
CA GLN A 23 20.43 5.33 5.01
C GLN A 23 19.27 6.10 4.36
N ALA A 24 19.60 7.23 3.72
CA ALA A 24 18.75 7.80 2.69
C ALA A 24 18.64 6.82 1.49
N GLY A 25 17.45 6.70 0.89
CA GLY A 25 17.32 6.28 -0.51
C GLY A 25 17.01 4.82 -0.82
N VAL A 26 16.21 4.11 -0.02
CA VAL A 26 15.61 2.83 -0.44
C VAL A 26 14.10 2.82 -0.18
N TRP A 27 13.32 2.73 -1.24
CA TRP A 27 11.85 2.70 -1.27
C TRP A 27 11.32 1.29 -1.55
N ALA A 28 10.02 1.08 -1.32
CA ALA A 28 9.33 -0.17 -1.69
C ALA A 28 9.56 -0.55 -3.16
N THR A 29 9.57 0.44 -4.05
CA THR A 29 9.82 0.27 -5.48
C THR A 29 11.24 -0.21 -5.78
N ASP A 30 12.24 0.16 -4.97
CA ASP A 30 13.60 -0.34 -5.13
C ASP A 30 13.67 -1.84 -4.81
N LYS A 31 12.96 -2.29 -3.77
CA LYS A 31 12.83 -3.72 -3.44
C LYS A 31 12.06 -4.49 -4.52
N LEU A 32 10.99 -3.91 -5.07
CA LEU A 32 10.26 -4.47 -6.21
C LEU A 32 11.19 -4.70 -7.41
N ILE A 33 12.00 -3.70 -7.77
CA ILE A 33 12.96 -3.80 -8.87
C ILE A 33 14.01 -4.87 -8.58
N GLN A 34 14.58 -4.90 -7.37
CA GLN A 34 15.56 -5.91 -6.96
C GLN A 34 14.99 -7.33 -6.97
N ALA A 35 13.69 -7.48 -6.72
CA ALA A 35 12.97 -8.75 -6.79
C ALA A 35 12.50 -9.13 -8.21
N GLY A 36 12.99 -8.45 -9.26
CA GLY A 36 12.62 -8.73 -10.64
C GLY A 36 11.18 -8.35 -11.00
N GLY A 37 10.63 -7.34 -10.32
CA GLY A 37 9.24 -6.88 -10.52
C GLY A 37 8.19 -7.73 -9.80
N ALA A 38 8.60 -8.63 -8.90
CA ALA A 38 7.68 -9.44 -8.11
C ALA A 38 7.46 -8.85 -6.71
N TRP A 39 6.21 -8.86 -6.26
CA TRP A 39 5.83 -8.48 -4.91
C TRP A 39 4.88 -9.50 -4.31
N SER A 40 5.24 -10.05 -3.14
CA SER A 40 4.48 -11.10 -2.47
C SER A 40 3.65 -10.53 -1.35
N ILE A 41 2.34 -10.79 -1.38
CA ILE A 41 1.40 -10.42 -0.32
C ILE A 41 0.94 -11.66 0.44
N LYS A 42 0.72 -11.52 1.75
CA LYS A 42 0.07 -12.57 2.56
C LYS A 42 -1.40 -12.22 2.77
N ILE A 43 -2.29 -13.10 2.33
CA ILE A 43 -3.71 -13.01 2.64
C ILE A 43 -3.89 -13.29 4.15
N PRO A 44 -4.50 -12.38 4.94
CA PRO A 44 -4.72 -12.62 6.36
C PRO A 44 -5.63 -13.82 6.57
N SER A 45 -5.23 -14.78 7.42
CA SER A 45 -6.00 -16.02 7.62
C SER A 45 -7.30 -15.82 8.40
N SER A 46 -7.51 -14.64 8.99
CA SER A 46 -8.70 -14.32 9.79
C SER A 46 -9.88 -13.84 8.97
N ILE A 47 -9.68 -13.39 7.72
CA ILE A 47 -10.76 -12.87 6.89
C ILE A 47 -11.73 -13.98 6.50
N LYS A 48 -13.00 -13.59 6.34
CA LYS A 48 -14.06 -14.48 5.92
C LYS A 48 -13.82 -15.02 4.50
N ALA A 49 -14.05 -16.30 4.27
CA ALA A 49 -14.07 -16.88 2.91
C ALA A 49 -15.04 -16.11 1.99
N GLY A 50 -14.70 -15.94 0.71
CA GLY A 50 -15.54 -15.21 -0.22
C GLY A 50 -14.81 -14.75 -1.49
N GLY A 51 -15.54 -14.02 -2.35
CA GLY A 51 -14.97 -13.33 -3.49
C GLY A 51 -14.41 -11.97 -3.08
N TYR A 52 -13.16 -11.71 -3.49
CA TYR A 52 -12.41 -10.49 -3.16
C TYR A 52 -11.82 -9.87 -4.42
N VAL A 53 -11.79 -8.54 -4.48
CA VAL A 53 -10.91 -7.81 -5.40
C VAL A 53 -9.64 -7.48 -4.63
N VAL A 54 -8.51 -8.01 -5.09
CA VAL A 54 -7.20 -7.61 -4.59
C VAL A 54 -6.70 -6.48 -5.48
N ARG A 55 -6.41 -5.34 -4.86
CA ARG A 55 -5.88 -4.14 -5.52
C ARG A 55 -4.45 -3.91 -5.06
N ASN A 56 -3.49 -4.09 -5.97
CA ASN A 56 -2.08 -3.70 -5.80
C ASN A 56 -1.90 -2.29 -6.36
N GLU A 57 -1.01 -1.48 -5.80
CA GLU A 57 -0.74 -0.14 -6.32
C GLU A 57 0.69 0.31 -6.04
N LEU A 58 1.27 1.00 -7.02
CA LEU A 58 2.48 1.81 -6.84
C LEU A 58 2.10 3.29 -6.85
N LEU A 59 2.74 4.08 -5.99
CA LEU A 59 2.69 5.54 -6.01
C LEU A 59 4.09 6.06 -6.31
N ALA A 60 4.30 6.58 -7.52
CA ALA A 60 5.56 7.19 -7.91
C ALA A 60 5.56 8.68 -7.59
N LEU A 61 6.62 9.14 -6.92
CA LEU A 61 6.76 10.49 -6.35
C LEU A 61 7.97 11.25 -6.94
N HIS A 62 8.51 10.78 -8.06
CA HIS A 62 9.71 11.35 -8.67
C HIS A 62 9.45 12.72 -9.32
N ASP A 63 8.21 13.01 -9.71
CA ASP A 63 7.83 14.31 -10.24
C ASP A 63 7.18 15.14 -9.12
N GLN A 64 7.85 16.22 -8.72
CA GLN A 64 7.46 17.00 -7.55
C GLN A 64 6.07 17.62 -7.76
N ASN A 65 5.17 17.42 -6.79
CA ASN A 65 3.77 17.85 -6.84
C ASN A 65 2.92 17.17 -7.94
N ASN A 66 3.41 16.11 -8.58
CA ASN A 66 2.68 15.35 -9.60
C ASN A 66 2.71 13.84 -9.25
N PRO A 67 1.94 13.41 -8.23
CA PRO A 67 1.89 12.02 -7.82
C PRO A 67 1.30 11.12 -8.92
N GLN A 68 1.93 9.97 -9.17
CA GLN A 68 1.49 9.04 -10.21
C GLN A 68 1.07 7.70 -9.57
N PHE A 69 -0.23 7.41 -9.65
CA PHE A 69 -0.84 6.19 -9.11
C PHE A 69 -0.94 5.11 -10.19
N TYR A 70 -0.48 3.89 -9.87
CA TYR A 70 -0.51 2.72 -10.76
C TYR A 70 -1.28 1.55 -10.13
N PRO A 71 -2.62 1.63 -10.02
CA PRO A 71 -3.43 0.57 -9.44
C PRO A 71 -3.62 -0.60 -10.41
N GLN A 72 -3.54 -1.83 -9.91
CA GLN A 72 -3.82 -3.08 -10.62
C GLN A 72 -4.77 -3.94 -9.78
N CYS A 73 -5.81 -4.47 -10.39
CA CYS A 73 -6.83 -5.26 -9.69
C CYS A 73 -6.90 -6.69 -10.23
N ALA A 74 -7.14 -7.65 -9.34
CA ALA A 74 -7.41 -9.04 -9.69
C ALA A 74 -8.49 -9.63 -8.78
N ASN A 75 -9.29 -10.53 -9.34
CA ASN A 75 -10.37 -11.20 -8.62
C ASN A 75 -9.86 -12.51 -8.02
N PHE A 76 -10.12 -12.72 -6.74
CA PHE A 76 -9.74 -13.92 -6.02
C PHE A 76 -10.95 -14.55 -5.33
N GLN A 77 -11.01 -15.88 -5.35
CA GLN A 77 -11.88 -16.65 -4.47
C GLN A 77 -11.04 -17.13 -3.29
N ILE A 78 -11.28 -16.54 -2.11
CA ILE A 78 -10.62 -16.94 -0.87
C ILE A 78 -11.40 -18.11 -0.27
N THR A 79 -10.68 -19.20 0.02
CA THR A 79 -11.20 -20.40 0.67
C THR A 79 -10.55 -20.59 2.04
N GLY A 80 -11.22 -21.31 2.94
CA GLY A 80 -10.83 -21.33 4.35
C GLY A 80 -10.95 -19.93 4.99
N GLY A 81 -10.23 -19.70 6.09
CA GLY A 81 -10.19 -18.40 6.75
C GLY A 81 -10.95 -18.33 8.08
N GLY A 82 -11.25 -17.11 8.53
CA GLY A 82 -11.95 -16.83 9.79
C GLY A 82 -13.30 -16.15 9.57
N SER A 83 -13.67 -15.25 10.48
CA SER A 83 -14.93 -14.51 10.45
C SER A 83 -14.73 -13.00 10.35
N ALA A 84 -13.49 -12.52 10.24
CA ALA A 84 -13.20 -11.10 10.17
C ALA A 84 -13.75 -10.50 8.88
N ILE A 85 -14.40 -9.34 9.01
CA ILE A 85 -14.89 -8.51 7.93
C ILE A 85 -14.27 -7.13 8.16
N PRO A 86 -13.11 -6.84 7.55
CA PRO A 86 -12.48 -5.53 7.68
C PRO A 86 -13.43 -4.42 7.22
N SER A 87 -13.43 -3.29 7.92
CA SER A 87 -14.15 -2.09 7.48
C SER A 87 -13.60 -1.60 6.14
N GLY A 88 -14.44 -0.89 5.38
CA GLY A 88 -14.17 -0.38 4.04
C GLY A 88 -13.98 1.14 3.93
N VAL A 89 -13.35 1.60 2.84
CA VAL A 89 -13.27 2.98 2.30
C VAL A 89 -13.40 2.84 0.79
N GLU A 90 -14.25 3.67 0.20
CA GLU A 90 -14.50 3.68 -1.24
C GLU A 90 -13.23 3.99 -2.03
N GLY A 91 -13.09 3.39 -3.22
CA GLY A 91 -11.89 3.55 -4.05
C GLY A 91 -11.53 5.00 -4.39
N ASN A 92 -12.54 5.86 -4.59
CA ASN A 92 -12.38 7.29 -4.86
C ASN A 92 -12.08 8.13 -3.60
N ALA A 93 -12.16 7.53 -2.41
CA ALA A 93 -11.89 8.16 -1.12
C ALA A 93 -10.61 7.58 -0.46
N LEU A 94 -9.85 6.73 -1.17
CA LEU A 94 -8.60 6.16 -0.68
C LEU A 94 -7.54 7.24 -0.43
N TYR A 95 -7.51 8.30 -1.24
CA TYR A 95 -6.49 9.34 -1.20
C TYR A 95 -7.11 10.72 -1.39
N SER A 96 -6.60 11.70 -0.67
CA SER A 96 -6.71 13.11 -1.01
C SER A 96 -5.36 13.65 -1.51
N LEU A 97 -5.41 14.58 -2.47
CA LEU A 97 -4.21 15.19 -3.05
C LEU A 97 -3.43 16.03 -2.04
N ASP A 98 -4.04 16.47 -0.94
CA ASP A 98 -3.37 17.25 0.10
C ASP A 98 -2.73 16.38 1.21
N GLU A 99 -2.82 15.06 1.13
CA GLU A 99 -2.22 14.17 2.12
C GLU A 99 -0.68 14.26 2.09
N PRO A 100 0.00 14.26 3.26
CA PRO A 100 1.46 14.40 3.33
C PRO A 100 2.26 13.34 2.55
N GLY A 101 1.68 12.16 2.34
CA GLY A 101 2.30 11.09 1.53
C GLY A 101 2.07 11.21 0.03
N VAL A 102 1.08 11.99 -0.40
CA VAL A 102 0.73 12.18 -1.82
C VAL A 102 1.53 13.34 -2.40
N LEU A 103 1.64 14.48 -1.69
CA LEU A 103 2.49 15.62 -2.08
C LEU A 103 3.85 15.60 -1.37
N TYR A 104 4.44 14.42 -1.27
CA TYR A 104 5.71 14.25 -0.58
C TYR A 104 6.90 14.63 -1.47
N ASN A 105 7.80 15.47 -0.94
CA ASN A 105 9.05 15.82 -1.63
C ASN A 105 10.18 14.86 -1.23
N ILE A 106 10.43 13.85 -2.07
CA ILE A 106 11.47 12.84 -1.86
C ILE A 106 12.90 13.41 -1.86
N TYR A 107 13.11 14.62 -2.39
CA TYR A 107 14.44 15.24 -2.51
C TYR A 107 14.90 15.93 -1.22
N GLU A 108 13.97 16.29 -0.34
CA GLU A 108 14.26 16.88 0.99
C GLU A 108 14.31 15.84 2.11
N ASP A 109 14.03 14.57 1.77
CA ASP A 109 13.91 13.42 2.69
C ASP A 109 15.20 13.15 3.49
N GLN A 110 16.36 13.48 2.90
CA GLN A 110 17.69 13.28 3.51
C GLN A 110 17.89 14.00 4.85
N LYS A 111 17.06 14.99 5.18
CA LYS A 111 17.18 15.78 6.42
C LYS A 111 16.38 15.20 7.58
N LYS A 112 15.21 14.58 7.32
CA LYS A 112 14.29 14.00 8.33
C LYS A 112 13.32 13.00 7.67
N PRO A 113 13.65 11.70 7.60
CA PRO A 113 12.84 10.75 6.87
C PRO A 113 11.59 10.36 7.65
N ILE A 114 10.50 11.08 7.39
CA ILE A 114 9.17 10.73 7.86
C ILE A 114 8.24 10.79 6.65
N TYR A 115 8.14 9.67 5.95
CA TYR A 115 7.10 9.50 4.94
C TYR A 115 5.85 8.88 5.59
N LYS A 116 4.68 9.45 5.32
CA LYS A 116 3.41 8.92 5.83
C LYS A 116 2.71 8.26 4.67
N ILE A 117 2.69 6.92 4.67
CA ILE A 117 2.02 6.16 3.60
C ILE A 117 0.55 6.57 3.55
N PRO A 118 0.05 7.03 2.39
CA PRO A 118 -1.30 7.55 2.27
C PRO A 118 -2.36 6.44 2.35
N GLY A 119 -3.60 6.85 2.58
CA GLY A 119 -4.75 5.96 2.69
C GLY A 119 -4.97 5.31 4.07
N PRO A 120 -5.96 4.40 4.17
CA PRO A 120 -6.44 3.87 5.45
C PRO A 120 -5.38 3.05 6.19
N ALA A 121 -5.63 2.81 7.48
CA ALA A 121 -4.78 1.96 8.30
C ALA A 121 -4.76 0.51 7.76
N LEU A 122 -3.61 -0.15 7.89
CA LEU A 122 -3.46 -1.55 7.50
C LEU A 122 -4.34 -2.45 8.38
N PHE A 123 -5.11 -3.33 7.75
CA PHE A 123 -5.76 -4.43 8.46
C PHE A 123 -4.73 -5.49 8.85
N THR A 124 -4.61 -5.81 10.14
CA THR A 124 -3.52 -6.64 10.67
C THR A 124 -3.85 -8.14 10.79
N GLY A 125 -5.05 -8.55 10.40
CA GLY A 125 -5.51 -9.93 10.60
C GLY A 125 -6.12 -10.13 11.98
#